data_AF-A0A0A1UN98-F1
#
_entry.id   AF-A0A0A1UN98-F1
#
_cell.length_a   1.000
_cell.length_b   1.000
_cell.length_c   1.000
_cell.angle_alpha   90.00
_cell.angle_beta   90.00
_cell.angle_gamma   90.00
#
_symmetry.space_group_name_H-M   'P 1'
#
loop_
_entity.id
_entity.type
_entity.pdbx_description
1 polymer ?
#
loop_
_entity_poly.entity_id
_entity_poly.type
_entity_poly.pdbx_seq_one_letter_code
_entity_poly.pdbx_strand_id
1 'polypeptide(L)'
;MSYTILHDTGLAAIADRDKVTIYVQLSNGSLGEATSSSNGNWNVSPIQIPNAPVSKLYTPLAVLIGKNRQRHLFYIEGNNYLSEAVYKDKDSGWSIGTLRTLGIIPAQYSKIAAAKPFEANDQICVFYQVPNINGAIRQVTWNGTWWTQDTRDLGDDVLTGTGLAAVGAELGTNISNTKTENPPVVFFQQNNLDLAWLQDTSTRKINDVDPTASPHTPLAATGPRNENLDIGSDLFYTSDQNVIQSLAVDELGKKYGIDEVTATTPKGNLAAVVAKRRVGTRNVDQVIVIYQGPGTEPQSQSVPDGSTKRGTGACLYQTSYIVTKTDKGGKLARSEFEHALLRFE
;
A
#
# COMPACT_ATOMS: atom_id res chain seq x y z
N MET A 1 5.73 -26.18 9.79
CA MET A 1 6.77 -25.19 10.15
C MET A 1 6.06 -23.87 10.29
N SER A 2 6.22 -23.18 11.43
CA SER A 2 5.70 -21.81 11.60
C SER A 2 6.64 -20.82 10.92
N TYR A 3 6.15 -19.96 10.05
CA TYR A 3 6.94 -18.90 9.44
C TYR A 3 6.85 -17.63 10.29
N THR A 4 7.98 -16.95 10.51
CA THR A 4 8.02 -15.69 11.26
C THR A 4 8.09 -14.53 10.30
N ILE A 5 7.24 -13.51 10.51
CA ILE A 5 7.26 -12.27 9.73
C ILE A 5 8.49 -11.45 10.14
N LEU A 6 9.21 -10.89 9.17
CA LEU A 6 10.36 -10.02 9.42
C LEU A 6 9.87 -8.72 10.10
N HIS A 7 10.59 -8.28 11.13
CA HIS A 7 10.34 -6.98 11.75
C HIS A 7 10.58 -5.85 10.75
N ASP A 8 9.77 -4.79 10.76
CA ASP A 8 9.79 -3.68 9.79
C ASP A 8 9.84 -4.16 8.32
N THR A 9 9.09 -5.23 8.03
CA THR A 9 8.98 -5.75 6.68
C THR A 9 8.29 -4.72 5.77
N GLY A 10 8.62 -4.74 4.47
CA GLY A 10 7.71 -4.18 3.47
C GLY A 10 6.32 -4.80 3.63
N LEU A 11 5.28 -3.99 3.50
CA LEU A 11 3.88 -4.40 3.56
C LEU A 11 3.19 -3.99 2.27
N ALA A 12 2.42 -4.91 1.70
CA ALA A 12 1.50 -4.60 0.62
C ALA A 12 0.24 -5.45 0.80
N ALA A 13 -0.90 -4.99 0.32
CA ALA A 13 -2.14 -5.75 0.44
C ALA A 13 -3.03 -5.54 -0.79
N ILE A 14 -3.84 -6.55 -1.09
CA ILE A 14 -4.94 -6.47 -2.05
C ILE A 14 -6.22 -6.92 -1.39
N ALA A 15 -7.34 -6.38 -1.86
CA ALA A 15 -8.65 -6.87 -1.55
C ALA A 15 -9.32 -7.36 -2.83
N ASP A 16 -9.93 -8.54 -2.74
CA ASP A 16 -10.73 -9.14 -3.80
C ASP A 16 -12.11 -9.44 -3.23
N ARG A 17 -13.03 -8.49 -3.41
CA ARG A 17 -14.31 -8.42 -2.69
C ARG A 17 -14.05 -8.37 -1.18
N ASP A 18 -14.47 -9.39 -0.46
CA ASP A 18 -14.36 -9.54 0.99
C ASP A 18 -13.03 -10.19 1.43
N LYS A 19 -12.23 -10.70 0.48
CA LYS A 19 -10.98 -11.39 0.78
C LYS A 19 -9.80 -10.44 0.72
N VAL A 20 -9.13 -10.25 1.84
CA VAL A 20 -7.88 -9.51 1.93
C VAL A 20 -6.70 -10.49 1.90
N THR A 21 -5.70 -10.16 1.09
CA THR A 21 -4.40 -10.87 1.06
C THR A 21 -3.31 -9.88 1.39
N ILE A 22 -2.41 -10.25 2.30
CA ILE A 22 -1.31 -9.42 2.78
C ILE A 22 0.01 -10.03 2.31
N TYR A 23 0.89 -9.19 1.82
CA TYR A 23 2.23 -9.56 1.37
C TYR A 23 3.26 -8.97 2.32
N VAL A 24 4.19 -9.84 2.71
CA VAL A 24 5.24 -9.54 3.69
C VAL A 24 6.55 -10.16 3.22
N GLN A 25 7.63 -9.82 3.90
CA GLN A 25 8.86 -10.58 3.91
C GLN A 25 8.93 -11.38 5.20
N LEU A 26 9.34 -12.64 5.08
CA LEU A 26 9.57 -13.53 6.20
C LEU A 26 10.99 -13.34 6.74
N SER A 27 11.23 -13.75 7.99
CA SER A 27 12.51 -13.56 8.68
C SER A 27 13.70 -14.26 7.99
N ASN A 28 13.43 -15.27 7.16
CA ASN A 28 14.41 -15.94 6.32
C ASN A 28 14.74 -15.18 5.02
N GLY A 29 14.16 -14.00 4.81
CA GLY A 29 14.35 -13.15 3.63
C GLY A 29 13.44 -13.48 2.44
N SER A 30 12.67 -14.56 2.48
CA SER A 30 11.72 -14.91 1.42
C SER A 30 10.46 -14.03 1.45
N LEU A 31 9.81 -13.87 0.30
CA LEU A 31 8.50 -13.24 0.20
C LEU A 31 7.43 -14.18 0.79
N GLY A 32 6.44 -13.61 1.48
CA GLY A 32 5.35 -14.32 2.12
C GLY A 32 3.99 -13.76 1.74
N GLU A 33 3.00 -14.64 1.73
CA GLU A 33 1.59 -14.32 1.54
C GLU A 33 0.81 -14.77 2.78
N ALA A 34 0.02 -13.85 3.33
CA ALA A 34 -0.90 -14.08 4.42
C ALA A 34 -2.35 -13.94 3.94
N THR A 35 -3.16 -14.98 4.20
CA THR A 35 -4.58 -15.01 3.82
C THR A 35 -5.45 -15.37 5.02
N SER A 36 -6.62 -14.75 5.11
CA SER A 36 -7.61 -15.08 6.14
C SER A 36 -8.20 -16.48 5.88
N SER A 37 -8.30 -17.28 6.93
CA SER A 37 -8.89 -18.61 6.91
C SER A 37 -10.35 -18.60 7.40
N SER A 38 -11.07 -19.70 7.22
CA SER A 38 -12.50 -19.80 7.55
C SER A 38 -12.83 -19.67 9.04
N ASN A 39 -11.84 -19.81 9.93
CA ASN A 39 -12.02 -19.67 11.38
C ASN A 39 -11.66 -18.26 11.88
N GLY A 40 -11.29 -17.33 10.99
CA GLY A 40 -10.86 -15.96 11.33
C GLY A 40 -9.37 -15.80 11.64
N ASN A 41 -8.60 -16.89 11.71
CA ASN A 41 -7.14 -16.85 11.82
C ASN A 41 -6.49 -16.66 10.45
N TRP A 42 -5.23 -16.21 10.45
CA TRP A 42 -4.46 -15.99 9.23
C TRP A 42 -3.46 -17.11 9.00
N ASN A 43 -3.37 -17.55 7.76
CA ASN A 43 -2.33 -18.48 7.32
C ASN A 43 -1.25 -17.69 6.60
N VAL A 44 -0.01 -17.75 7.09
CA VAL A 44 1.15 -17.15 6.42
C VAL A 44 2.00 -18.25 5.79
N SER A 45 2.36 -18.08 4.52
CA SER A 45 3.13 -19.06 3.77
C SER A 45 4.14 -18.38 2.83
N PRO A 46 5.31 -19.00 2.58
CA PRO A 46 6.30 -18.46 1.66
C PRO A 46 5.80 -18.58 0.23
N ILE A 47 5.99 -17.51 -0.54
CA ILE A 47 5.71 -17.47 -1.97
C ILE A 47 6.78 -18.29 -2.70
N GLN A 48 6.36 -19.36 -3.38
CA GLN A 48 7.25 -20.22 -4.16
C GLN A 48 7.33 -19.73 -5.60
N ILE A 49 8.44 -19.11 -5.97
CA ILE A 49 8.69 -18.64 -7.34
C ILE A 49 9.84 -19.47 -7.92
N PRO A 50 9.56 -20.41 -8.84
CA PRO A 50 10.61 -21.24 -9.42
C PRO A 50 11.71 -20.40 -10.09
N ASN A 51 12.98 -20.67 -9.74
CA ASN A 51 14.17 -20.01 -10.30
C ASN A 51 14.21 -18.48 -10.10
N ALA A 52 13.46 -17.92 -9.14
CA ALA A 52 13.57 -16.51 -8.82
C ALA A 52 14.86 -16.20 -8.04
N PRO A 53 15.51 -15.06 -8.29
CA PRO A 53 16.55 -14.58 -7.42
C PRO A 53 16.03 -14.29 -6.02
N VAL A 54 16.96 -14.29 -5.06
CA VAL A 54 16.67 -13.95 -3.68
C VAL A 54 16.22 -12.49 -3.60
N SER A 55 15.15 -12.21 -2.87
CA SER A 55 14.69 -10.85 -2.56
C SER A 55 15.68 -10.13 -1.64
N LYS A 56 15.83 -8.81 -1.82
CA LYS A 56 16.58 -7.96 -0.91
C LYS A 56 15.98 -8.05 0.49
N LEU A 57 16.80 -8.16 1.52
CA LEU A 57 16.31 -8.06 2.89
C LEU A 57 15.75 -6.65 3.14
N TYR A 58 14.59 -6.56 3.78
CA TYR A 58 13.78 -5.33 3.90
C TYR A 58 13.34 -4.76 2.56
N THR A 59 13.07 -5.62 1.56
CA THR A 59 12.57 -5.16 0.27
C THR A 59 11.25 -4.39 0.45
N PRO A 60 11.07 -3.22 -0.20
CA PRO A 60 9.75 -2.64 -0.34
C PRO A 60 8.86 -3.60 -1.15
N LEU A 61 7.56 -3.55 -0.87
CA LEU A 61 6.56 -4.35 -1.58
C LEU A 61 5.47 -3.43 -2.11
N ALA A 62 5.03 -3.70 -3.32
CA ALA A 62 3.79 -3.16 -3.87
C ALA A 62 3.04 -4.28 -4.56
N VAL A 63 1.70 -4.24 -4.53
CA VAL A 63 0.89 -5.29 -5.13
C VAL A 63 -0.37 -4.70 -5.76
N LEU A 64 -0.84 -5.32 -6.84
CA LEU A 64 -2.14 -5.03 -7.43
C LEU A 64 -2.73 -6.26 -8.12
N ILE A 65 -4.01 -6.15 -8.47
CA ILE A 65 -4.74 -7.12 -9.28
C ILE A 65 -4.77 -6.60 -10.72
N GLY A 66 -4.07 -7.31 -11.61
CA GLY A 66 -4.08 -7.08 -13.05
C GLY A 66 -5.25 -7.77 -13.75
N LYS A 67 -5.17 -7.87 -15.09
CA LYS A 67 -6.17 -8.58 -15.89
C LYS A 67 -6.29 -10.04 -15.51
N ASN A 68 -7.49 -10.58 -15.71
CA ASN A 68 -7.84 -11.97 -15.37
C ASN A 68 -7.57 -12.28 -13.90
N ARG A 69 -7.61 -11.25 -13.04
CA ARG A 69 -7.34 -11.35 -11.60
C ARG A 69 -5.93 -11.88 -11.29
N GLN A 70 -4.98 -11.67 -12.20
CA GLN A 70 -3.57 -11.96 -11.93
C GLN A 70 -3.06 -11.04 -10.83
N ARG A 71 -2.30 -11.58 -9.89
CA ARG A 71 -1.72 -10.78 -8.80
C ARG A 71 -0.28 -10.47 -9.18
N HIS A 72 0.08 -9.19 -9.16
CA HIS A 72 1.41 -8.71 -9.49
C HIS A 72 2.05 -8.17 -8.21
N LEU A 73 3.09 -8.82 -7.73
CA LEU A 73 3.87 -8.42 -6.55
C LEU A 73 5.22 -7.86 -7.01
N PHE A 74 5.45 -6.59 -6.73
CA PHE A 74 6.68 -5.87 -7.07
C PHE A 74 7.60 -5.78 -5.87
N TYR A 75 8.90 -6.01 -6.10
CA TYR A 75 9.93 -6.05 -5.07
C TYR A 75 11.30 -5.72 -5.65
N ILE A 76 12.30 -5.56 -4.79
CA ILE A 76 13.70 -5.38 -5.15
C ILE A 76 14.45 -6.68 -4.84
N GLU A 77 15.19 -7.18 -5.83
CA GLU A 77 16.05 -8.36 -5.69
C GLU A 77 17.30 -8.06 -4.86
N GLY A 78 17.98 -9.10 -4.35
CA GLY A 78 19.20 -8.96 -3.55
C GLY A 78 20.37 -8.30 -4.30
N ASN A 79 20.37 -8.35 -5.64
CA ASN A 79 21.27 -7.61 -6.53
C ASN A 79 20.75 -6.21 -6.91
N ASN A 80 19.67 -5.76 -6.24
CA ASN A 80 19.04 -4.46 -6.38
C ASN A 80 18.30 -4.19 -7.70
N TYR A 81 17.93 -5.23 -8.46
CA TYR A 81 17.02 -5.06 -9.61
C TYR A 81 15.56 -4.95 -9.17
N LEU A 82 14.82 -4.02 -9.77
CA LEU A 82 13.37 -3.97 -9.68
C LEU A 82 12.76 -5.19 -10.40
N SER A 83 11.91 -5.93 -9.70
CA SER A 83 11.36 -7.20 -10.19
C SER A 83 9.90 -7.38 -9.83
N GLU A 84 9.32 -8.39 -10.46
CA GLU A 84 7.91 -8.72 -10.39
C GLU A 84 7.75 -10.23 -10.19
N ALA A 85 6.83 -10.62 -9.32
CA ALA A 85 6.26 -11.95 -9.25
C ALA A 85 4.80 -11.90 -9.71
N VAL A 86 4.39 -12.84 -10.55
CA VAL A 86 3.03 -12.91 -11.10
C VAL A 86 2.37 -14.22 -10.71
N TYR A 87 1.22 -14.12 -10.06
CA TYR A 87 0.35 -15.25 -9.77
C TYR A 87 -0.74 -15.39 -10.83
N LYS A 88 -0.76 -16.51 -11.56
CA LYS A 88 -1.74 -16.79 -12.62
C LYS A 88 -2.64 -17.96 -12.24
N ASP A 89 -3.69 -17.66 -11.48
CA ASP A 89 -4.70 -18.62 -11.01
C ASP A 89 -4.12 -19.89 -10.34
N LYS A 90 -4.99 -20.80 -9.89
CA LYS A 90 -4.62 -21.97 -9.08
C LYS A 90 -3.73 -22.99 -9.79
N ASP A 91 -3.79 -23.07 -11.11
CA ASP A 91 -3.12 -24.14 -11.87
C ASP A 91 -1.67 -23.80 -12.25
N SER A 92 -1.28 -22.52 -12.25
CA SER A 92 0.07 -22.09 -12.64
C SER A 92 0.91 -21.53 -11.48
N GLY A 93 0.28 -21.19 -10.35
CA GLY A 93 0.98 -20.68 -9.18
C GLY A 93 1.72 -19.36 -9.43
N TRP A 94 2.75 -19.10 -8.62
CA TRP A 94 3.61 -17.93 -8.76
C TRP A 94 4.72 -18.20 -9.78
N SER A 95 4.99 -17.19 -10.61
CA SER A 95 6.05 -17.21 -11.62
C SER A 95 6.79 -15.87 -11.60
N ILE A 96 8.02 -15.86 -12.12
CA ILE A 96 8.76 -14.62 -12.27
C ILE A 96 8.21 -13.81 -13.45
N GLY A 97 7.97 -12.52 -13.22
CA GLY A 97 7.55 -11.57 -14.24
C GLY A 97 8.69 -11.12 -15.15
N THR A 98 8.35 -10.45 -16.24
CA THR A 98 9.33 -9.98 -17.23
C THR A 98 9.90 -8.60 -16.89
N LEU A 99 9.41 -7.91 -15.85
CA LEU A 99 9.91 -6.58 -15.47
C LEU A 99 11.44 -6.53 -15.29
N ARG A 100 12.01 -7.60 -14.73
CA ARG A 100 13.45 -7.72 -14.50
C ARG A 100 14.30 -7.53 -15.76
N THR A 101 13.75 -7.81 -16.95
CA THR A 101 14.52 -7.80 -18.20
C THR A 101 14.90 -6.38 -18.62
N LEU A 102 14.27 -5.36 -18.04
CA LEU A 102 14.65 -3.97 -18.24
C LEU A 102 15.94 -3.58 -17.48
N GLY A 103 16.42 -4.40 -16.55
CA GLY A 103 17.66 -4.13 -15.82
C GLY A 103 17.62 -2.85 -14.97
N ILE A 104 16.44 -2.47 -14.47
CA ILE A 104 16.26 -1.26 -13.65
C ILE A 104 16.89 -1.48 -12.27
N ILE A 105 17.78 -0.57 -11.88
CA ILE A 105 18.40 -0.52 -10.55
C ILE A 105 17.89 0.73 -9.82
N PRO A 106 16.88 0.62 -8.94
CA PRO A 106 16.41 1.74 -8.13
C PRO A 106 17.46 2.21 -7.12
N ALA A 107 17.22 3.36 -6.50
CA ALA A 107 17.96 3.76 -5.32
C ALA A 107 17.90 2.67 -4.23
N GLN A 108 18.99 2.51 -3.47
CA GLN A 108 19.05 1.50 -2.41
C GLN A 108 17.95 1.67 -1.34
N TYR A 109 17.52 2.92 -1.11
CA TYR A 109 16.47 3.34 -0.20
C TYR A 109 15.09 3.44 -0.84
N SER A 110 14.97 3.16 -2.15
CA SER A 110 13.71 3.33 -2.87
C SER A 110 12.60 2.53 -2.22
N LYS A 111 11.44 3.15 -2.03
CA LYS A 111 10.18 2.43 -1.87
C LYS A 111 9.61 2.08 -3.26
N ILE A 112 8.53 1.32 -3.31
CA ILE A 112 7.83 0.98 -4.55
C ILE A 112 6.35 1.24 -4.33
N ALA A 113 5.69 1.81 -5.32
CA ALA A 113 4.24 1.85 -5.40
C ALA A 113 3.80 1.37 -6.79
N ALA A 114 2.60 0.78 -6.88
CA ALA A 114 2.06 0.32 -8.14
C ALA A 114 0.56 0.60 -8.21
N ALA A 115 0.09 1.00 -9.38
CA ALA A 115 -1.32 1.27 -9.63
C ALA A 115 -1.66 1.06 -11.10
N LYS A 116 -2.95 0.82 -11.37
CA LYS A 116 -3.50 0.85 -12.73
C LYS A 116 -4.05 2.24 -13.00
N PRO A 117 -3.81 2.84 -14.17
CA PRO A 117 -4.44 4.12 -14.52
C PRO A 117 -5.95 3.97 -14.64
N PHE A 118 -6.42 2.84 -15.16
CA PHE A 118 -7.84 2.54 -15.27
C PHE A 118 -8.11 1.05 -15.09
N GLU A 119 -9.21 0.71 -14.41
CA GLU A 119 -9.53 -0.68 -14.08
C GLU A 119 -9.75 -1.59 -15.29
N ALA A 120 -10.28 -1.06 -16.40
CA ALA A 120 -10.50 -1.87 -17.60
C ALA A 120 -9.24 -2.04 -18.47
N ASN A 121 -8.13 -1.37 -18.16
CA ASN A 121 -6.90 -1.47 -18.92
C ASN A 121 -5.96 -2.52 -18.31
N ASP A 122 -5.17 -3.16 -19.16
CA ASP A 122 -4.07 -4.06 -18.74
C ASP A 122 -2.85 -3.27 -18.26
N GLN A 123 -2.92 -1.95 -18.35
CA GLN A 123 -1.81 -1.09 -18.02
C GLN A 123 -1.51 -1.11 -16.54
N ILE A 124 -0.23 -1.35 -16.21
CA ILE A 124 0.28 -1.29 -14.84
C ILE A 124 1.41 -0.29 -14.81
N CYS A 125 1.37 0.65 -13.88
CA CYS A 125 2.46 1.57 -13.63
C CYS A 125 3.11 1.23 -12.29
N VAL A 126 4.45 1.18 -12.27
CA VAL A 126 5.25 0.97 -11.07
C VAL A 126 6.18 2.15 -10.89
N PHE A 127 6.18 2.72 -9.69
CA PHE A 127 6.92 3.92 -9.33
C PHE A 127 8.04 3.58 -8.35
N TYR A 128 9.21 4.19 -8.56
CA TYR A 128 10.42 3.96 -7.77
C TYR A 128 11.29 5.22 -7.77
N GLN A 129 12.19 5.35 -6.79
CA GLN A 129 13.20 6.40 -6.77
C GLN A 129 14.48 5.96 -7.49
N VAL A 130 15.09 6.87 -8.23
CA VAL A 130 16.41 6.67 -8.85
C VAL A 130 17.55 7.04 -7.88
N PRO A 131 18.75 6.45 -8.02
CA PRO A 131 19.89 6.68 -7.13
C PRO A 131 20.54 8.06 -7.28
N ASN A 132 19.93 8.99 -8.02
CA ASN A 132 20.51 10.32 -8.23
C ASN A 132 20.33 11.21 -6.98
N ILE A 133 21.11 12.29 -6.90
CA ILE A 133 21.15 13.21 -5.74
C ILE A 133 19.79 13.86 -5.44
N ASN A 134 18.93 13.99 -6.45
CA ASN A 134 17.62 14.60 -6.33
C ASN A 134 16.53 13.63 -5.84
N GLY A 135 16.85 12.33 -5.68
CA GLY A 135 15.88 11.32 -5.25
C GLY A 135 14.66 11.20 -6.15
N ALA A 136 14.79 11.55 -7.43
CA ALA A 136 13.65 11.68 -8.34
C ALA A 136 12.84 10.39 -8.45
N ILE A 137 11.54 10.52 -8.69
CA ILE A 137 10.65 9.38 -8.94
C ILE A 137 10.68 9.07 -10.43
N ARG A 138 10.67 7.79 -10.80
CA ARG A 138 10.48 7.33 -12.17
C ARG A 138 9.40 6.26 -12.23
N GLN A 139 8.89 6.07 -13.45
CA GLN A 139 7.84 5.11 -13.75
C GLN A 139 8.33 4.03 -14.71
N VAL A 140 7.81 2.83 -14.55
CA VAL A 140 7.85 1.78 -15.56
C VAL A 140 6.43 1.27 -15.81
N THR A 141 6.09 1.00 -17.06
CA THR A 141 4.71 0.76 -17.49
C THR A 141 4.61 -0.55 -18.25
N TRP A 142 3.73 -1.44 -17.82
CA TRP A 142 3.29 -2.58 -18.63
C TRP A 142 2.13 -2.10 -19.50
N ASN A 143 2.16 -2.35 -20.80
CA ASN A 143 1.09 -1.95 -21.72
C ASN A 143 0.13 -3.10 -22.10
N GLY A 144 0.21 -4.24 -21.42
CA GLY A 144 -0.47 -5.48 -21.80
C GLY A 144 0.44 -6.49 -22.52
N THR A 145 1.58 -6.05 -23.06
CA THR A 145 2.47 -6.91 -23.86
C THR A 145 3.94 -6.83 -23.46
N TRP A 146 4.46 -5.64 -23.15
CA TRP A 146 5.83 -5.46 -22.69
C TRP A 146 5.93 -4.30 -21.70
N TRP A 147 7.04 -4.28 -20.97
CA TRP A 147 7.40 -3.19 -20.07
C TRP A 147 8.14 -2.08 -20.82
N THR A 148 7.80 -0.83 -20.53
CA THR A 148 8.52 0.37 -21.00
C THR A 148 8.92 1.23 -19.81
N GLN A 149 10.18 1.67 -19.80
CA GLN A 149 10.66 2.60 -18.76
C GLN A 149 10.45 4.03 -19.22
N ASP A 150 9.86 4.87 -18.37
CA ASP A 150 9.91 6.32 -18.51
C ASP A 150 11.20 6.83 -17.86
N THR A 151 12.02 7.53 -18.65
CA THR A 151 13.30 8.07 -18.19
C THR A 151 13.20 9.49 -17.65
N ARG A 152 12.01 10.12 -17.73
CA ARG A 152 11.77 11.44 -17.15
C ARG A 152 11.76 11.34 -15.64
N ASP A 153 12.39 12.31 -15.00
CA ASP A 153 12.33 12.48 -13.56
C ASP A 153 10.97 13.12 -13.21
N LEU A 154 10.24 12.48 -12.31
CA LEU A 154 8.93 12.91 -11.80
C LEU A 154 9.08 13.44 -10.38
N GLY A 155 8.24 14.43 -10.06
CA GLY A 155 8.20 15.05 -8.75
C GLY A 155 9.28 16.11 -8.56
N ASP A 156 8.92 17.16 -7.85
CA ASP A 156 9.77 18.30 -7.51
C ASP A 156 10.13 18.21 -6.02
N ASP A 157 11.41 18.44 -5.71
CA ASP A 157 11.93 18.46 -4.34
C ASP A 157 11.64 17.15 -3.56
N VAL A 158 11.75 16.01 -4.23
CA VAL A 158 11.45 14.68 -3.65
C VAL A 158 12.43 14.37 -2.52
N LEU A 159 11.91 13.95 -1.37
CA LEU A 159 12.74 13.45 -0.27
C LEU A 159 13.36 12.10 -0.65
N THR A 160 14.68 12.01 -0.58
CA THR A 160 15.38 10.72 -0.75
C THR A 160 14.86 9.69 0.27
N GLY A 161 14.45 8.50 -0.18
CA GLY A 161 13.85 7.50 0.71
C GLY A 161 12.43 7.83 1.17
N THR A 162 11.72 8.71 0.45
CA THR A 162 10.29 8.95 0.70
C THR A 162 9.47 7.66 0.65
N GLY A 163 8.42 7.59 1.47
CA GLY A 163 7.31 6.68 1.21
C GLY A 163 6.74 6.92 -0.20
N LEU A 164 6.22 5.86 -0.82
CA LEU A 164 5.50 5.94 -2.08
C LEU A 164 4.18 5.19 -1.92
N ALA A 165 3.08 5.81 -2.33
CA ALA A 165 1.79 5.15 -2.48
C ALA A 165 1.19 5.57 -3.82
N ALA A 166 0.49 4.67 -4.50
CA ALA A 166 -0.11 4.95 -5.80
C ALA A 166 -1.53 4.40 -5.88
N VAL A 167 -2.37 5.10 -6.63
CA VAL A 167 -3.80 4.84 -6.78
C VAL A 167 -4.23 5.15 -8.21
N GLY A 168 -5.41 4.67 -8.60
CA GLY A 168 -5.92 4.86 -9.96
C GLY A 168 -6.13 6.32 -10.35
N ALA A 169 -6.25 6.55 -11.65
CA ALA A 169 -6.30 7.89 -12.21
C ALA A 169 -7.59 8.64 -11.90
N GLU A 170 -8.62 7.92 -11.45
CA GLU A 170 -9.88 8.49 -10.97
C GLU A 170 -9.72 9.41 -9.75
N LEU A 171 -8.55 9.40 -9.09
CA LEU A 171 -8.29 10.16 -7.86
C LEU A 171 -7.57 11.48 -8.06
N GLY A 172 -7.24 11.86 -9.30
CA GLY A 172 -6.50 13.10 -9.55
C GLY A 172 -7.17 14.00 -10.58
N THR A 173 -6.56 15.16 -10.82
CA THR A 173 -7.04 16.14 -11.78
C THR A 173 -7.09 15.53 -13.16
N ASN A 174 -8.26 15.39 -13.77
CA ASN A 174 -8.40 14.90 -15.13
C ASN A 174 -7.54 15.75 -16.10
N ILE A 175 -6.41 15.22 -16.57
CA ILE A 175 -5.43 15.96 -17.39
C ILE A 175 -5.75 15.79 -18.87
N SER A 176 -6.30 14.64 -19.25
CA SER A 176 -6.88 14.42 -20.56
C SER A 176 -8.39 14.71 -20.54
N ASN A 177 -8.99 14.88 -21.72
CA ASN A 177 -10.46 14.90 -21.84
C ASN A 177 -11.08 13.49 -21.75
N THR A 178 -10.26 12.45 -21.57
CA THR A 178 -10.65 11.02 -21.59
C THR A 178 -10.05 10.30 -20.39
N LYS A 179 -10.85 10.03 -19.35
CA LYS A 179 -10.39 9.38 -18.09
C LYS A 179 -9.50 8.13 -18.27
N THR A 180 -9.61 7.44 -19.40
CA THR A 180 -8.85 6.23 -19.76
C THR A 180 -7.37 6.48 -20.09
N GLU A 181 -6.95 7.72 -20.28
CA GLU A 181 -5.56 8.08 -20.65
C GLU A 181 -4.80 8.78 -19.51
N ASN A 182 -5.46 9.07 -18.40
CA ASN A 182 -4.80 9.72 -17.27
C ASN A 182 -3.83 8.76 -16.58
N PRO A 183 -2.64 9.22 -16.17
CA PRO A 183 -1.75 8.42 -15.35
C PRO A 183 -2.33 8.17 -13.95
N PRO A 184 -1.83 7.15 -13.24
CA PRO A 184 -2.14 6.99 -11.82
C PRO A 184 -1.66 8.17 -10.98
N VAL A 185 -2.28 8.38 -9.83
CA VAL A 185 -1.81 9.34 -8.83
C VAL A 185 -0.77 8.68 -7.94
N VAL A 186 0.32 9.40 -7.65
CA VAL A 186 1.40 8.95 -6.76
C VAL A 186 1.58 9.95 -5.65
N PHE A 187 1.54 9.49 -4.40
CA PHE A 187 1.83 10.26 -3.20
C PHE A 187 3.27 10.04 -2.75
N PHE A 188 3.91 11.12 -2.28
CA PHE A 188 5.28 11.12 -1.79
C PHE A 188 5.49 12.27 -0.78
N GLN A 189 6.68 12.33 -0.19
CA GLN A 189 7.12 13.36 0.74
C GLN A 189 8.22 14.20 0.07
N GLN A 190 8.16 15.52 0.29
CA GLN A 190 9.16 16.47 -0.20
C GLN A 190 10.27 16.71 0.84
N ASN A 191 11.39 17.31 0.45
CA ASN A 191 12.53 17.56 1.35
C ASN A 191 12.17 18.48 2.53
N ASN A 192 11.17 19.34 2.36
CA ASN A 192 10.62 20.17 3.43
C ASN A 192 9.64 19.41 4.36
N LEU A 193 9.54 18.08 4.21
CA LEU A 193 8.68 17.15 4.94
C LEU A 193 7.18 17.23 4.61
N ASP A 194 6.76 18.12 3.71
CA ASP A 194 5.38 18.18 3.23
C ASP A 194 5.02 16.89 2.46
N LEU A 195 3.74 16.52 2.52
CA LEU A 195 3.19 15.50 1.63
C LEU A 195 2.77 16.14 0.31
N ALA A 196 3.04 15.43 -0.79
CA ALA A 196 2.72 15.86 -2.14
C ALA A 196 2.19 14.69 -2.97
N TRP A 197 1.61 15.02 -4.12
CA TRP A 197 1.20 14.05 -5.12
C TRP A 197 1.47 14.54 -6.53
N LEU A 198 1.50 13.60 -7.47
CA LEU A 198 1.57 13.85 -8.91
C LEU A 198 0.67 12.86 -9.66
N GLN A 199 0.15 13.28 -10.81
CA GLN A 199 -0.57 12.42 -11.77
C GLN A 199 0.00 12.60 -13.18
N ASP A 200 1.10 13.33 -13.28
CA ASP A 200 1.81 13.73 -14.48
C ASP A 200 3.23 14.10 -14.04
N THR A 201 3.86 15.03 -14.74
CA THR A 201 5.14 15.61 -14.30
C THR A 201 4.97 16.69 -13.24
N SER A 202 3.73 17.12 -12.91
CA SER A 202 3.48 18.29 -12.08
C SER A 202 3.29 17.88 -10.62
N THR A 203 4.12 18.44 -9.74
CA THR A 203 3.97 18.24 -8.30
C THR A 203 2.87 19.12 -7.75
N ARG A 204 2.01 18.53 -6.92
CA ARG A 204 0.94 19.22 -6.21
C ARG A 204 1.11 18.96 -4.72
N LYS A 205 1.15 20.03 -3.93
CA LYS A 205 1.23 19.93 -2.48
C LYS A 205 -0.10 19.51 -1.89
N ILE A 206 -0.05 18.69 -0.83
CA ILE A 206 -1.21 18.47 0.02
C ILE A 206 -1.17 19.55 1.10
N ASN A 207 -2.09 20.51 1.02
CA ASN A 207 -2.09 21.67 1.91
C ASN A 207 -2.58 21.29 3.32
N ASP A 208 -2.08 22.02 4.33
CA ASP A 208 -2.56 21.96 5.72
C ASP A 208 -2.51 20.55 6.35
N VAL A 209 -1.42 19.81 6.10
CA VAL A 209 -1.13 18.53 6.78
C VAL A 209 -0.69 18.82 8.21
N ASP A 210 -1.60 18.56 9.16
CA ASP A 210 -1.41 18.74 10.60
C ASP A 210 -2.06 17.55 11.33
N PRO A 211 -1.29 16.72 12.08
CA PRO A 211 0.12 16.90 12.43
C PRO A 211 1.08 16.65 11.26
N THR A 212 2.27 17.24 11.35
CA THR A 212 3.32 17.11 10.33
C THR A 212 3.74 15.65 10.14
N ALA A 213 3.98 15.26 8.89
CA ALA A 213 4.49 13.94 8.58
C ALA A 213 5.91 13.74 9.13
N SER A 214 6.19 12.59 9.74
CA SER A 214 7.55 12.24 10.15
C SER A 214 8.49 12.14 8.92
N PRO A 215 9.80 12.41 9.05
CA PRO A 215 10.75 12.18 7.96
C PRO A 215 10.74 10.73 7.47
N HIS A 216 10.72 10.53 6.14
CA HIS A 216 10.58 9.22 5.51
C HIS A 216 9.33 8.47 5.99
N THR A 217 8.21 9.17 6.12
CA THR A 217 6.95 8.54 6.57
C THR A 217 6.53 7.42 5.61
N PRO A 218 6.09 6.25 6.10
CA PRO A 218 5.47 5.25 5.25
C PRO A 218 4.19 5.85 4.68
N LEU A 219 3.92 5.58 3.41
CA LEU A 219 2.69 6.00 2.76
C LEU A 219 1.94 4.76 2.31
N ALA A 220 0.63 4.75 2.53
CA ALA A 220 -0.29 3.80 1.93
C ALA A 220 -1.55 4.56 1.50
N ALA A 221 -2.15 4.21 0.38
CA ALA A 221 -3.34 4.88 -0.10
C ALA A 221 -4.36 3.85 -0.58
N THR A 222 -5.64 4.16 -0.43
CA THR A 222 -6.72 3.31 -0.95
C THR A 222 -7.21 3.79 -2.30
N GLY A 223 -7.64 2.85 -3.14
CA GLY A 223 -8.44 3.18 -4.33
C GLY A 223 -9.80 3.82 -3.99
N PRO A 224 -10.56 4.23 -5.02
CA PRO A 224 -11.89 4.80 -4.87
C PRO A 224 -12.86 3.83 -4.17
N ARG A 225 -13.86 4.42 -3.52
CA ARG A 225 -15.03 3.70 -2.97
C ARG A 225 -16.15 3.66 -4.01
N ASN A 226 -16.99 2.64 -3.96
CA ASN A 226 -18.13 2.45 -4.87
C ASN A 226 -19.30 3.41 -4.61
N GLU A 227 -19.36 4.01 -3.42
CA GLU A 227 -20.44 4.95 -3.09
C GLU A 227 -20.05 6.36 -3.54
N ASN A 228 -21.00 7.09 -4.15
CA ASN A 228 -20.90 8.46 -4.67
C ASN A 228 -20.45 9.46 -3.59
N LEU A 229 -19.18 9.39 -3.19
CA LEU A 229 -18.53 10.28 -2.27
C LEU A 229 -17.56 11.10 -3.11
N ASP A 230 -17.56 12.42 -2.93
CA ASP A 230 -16.60 13.35 -3.54
C ASP A 230 -15.13 13.09 -3.10
N ILE A 231 -14.88 12.02 -2.35
CA ILE A 231 -13.57 11.68 -1.79
C ILE A 231 -13.02 10.48 -2.54
N GLY A 232 -11.92 10.76 -3.20
CA GLY A 232 -11.20 9.82 -4.03
C GLY A 232 -10.44 8.76 -3.24
N SER A 233 -9.65 9.15 -2.24
CA SER A 233 -8.72 8.25 -1.55
C SER A 233 -8.65 8.55 -0.05
N ASP A 234 -8.29 7.53 0.74
CA ASP A 234 -7.71 7.71 2.07
C ASP A 234 -6.19 7.50 1.96
N LEU A 235 -5.40 8.54 2.23
CA LEU A 235 -3.94 8.50 2.35
C LEU A 235 -3.57 8.30 3.82
N PHE A 236 -2.74 7.31 4.10
CA PHE A 236 -2.24 7.00 5.43
C PHE A 236 -0.76 7.32 5.53
N TYR A 237 -0.38 7.95 6.65
CA TYR A 237 1.01 8.26 6.96
C TYR A 237 1.26 8.24 8.47
N THR A 238 2.52 8.09 8.88
CA THR A 238 2.92 8.27 10.29
C THR A 238 3.37 9.70 10.55
N SER A 239 2.70 10.38 11.47
CA SER A 239 3.05 11.71 11.96
C SER A 239 4.35 11.73 12.77
N ASP A 240 4.90 12.91 13.00
CA ASP A 240 6.06 13.16 13.89
C ASP A 240 5.82 12.72 15.36
N GLN A 241 4.56 12.60 15.76
CA GLN A 241 4.12 12.06 17.05
C GLN A 241 4.02 10.52 17.07
N ASN A 242 4.45 9.83 16.02
CA ASN A 242 4.34 8.37 15.87
C ASN A 242 2.88 7.85 15.91
N VAL A 243 1.96 8.63 15.33
CA VAL A 243 0.56 8.24 15.15
C VAL A 243 0.29 8.05 13.66
N ILE A 244 -0.34 6.93 13.28
CA ILE A 244 -0.90 6.76 11.94
C ILE A 244 -2.07 7.72 11.80
N GLN A 245 -1.98 8.59 10.81
CA GLN A 245 -3.01 9.53 10.41
C GLN A 245 -3.71 9.01 9.16
N SER A 246 -5.02 9.22 9.06
CA SER A 246 -5.79 9.10 7.82
C SER A 246 -6.08 10.49 7.28
N LEU A 247 -5.79 10.70 6.01
CA LEU A 247 -6.03 11.94 5.29
C LEU A 247 -6.85 11.65 4.06
N ALA A 248 -8.08 12.15 4.05
CA ALA A 248 -8.96 12.02 2.91
C ALA A 248 -8.72 13.11 1.88
N VAL A 249 -8.52 12.69 0.63
CA VAL A 249 -8.12 13.58 -0.49
C VAL A 249 -9.08 13.38 -1.66
N ASP A 250 -9.56 14.48 -2.25
CA ASP A 250 -10.29 14.47 -3.51
C ASP A 250 -9.39 14.64 -4.75
N GLU A 251 -10.02 14.63 -5.93
CA GLU A 251 -9.35 14.79 -7.23
C GLU A 251 -8.56 16.10 -7.40
N LEU A 252 -8.83 17.13 -6.58
CA LEU A 252 -8.12 18.40 -6.60
C LEU A 252 -7.02 18.49 -5.54
N GLY A 253 -6.78 17.42 -4.78
CA GLY A 253 -5.87 17.44 -3.64
C GLY A 253 -6.47 18.13 -2.41
N LYS A 254 -7.78 18.40 -2.39
CA LYS A 254 -8.45 19.04 -1.27
C LYS A 254 -8.72 18.01 -0.17
N LYS A 255 -8.45 18.44 1.06
CA LYS A 255 -8.60 17.67 2.29
C LYS A 255 -10.05 17.65 2.80
N TYR A 256 -10.49 16.49 3.30
CA TYR A 256 -11.81 16.29 3.95
C TYR A 256 -11.70 15.82 5.42
N GLY A 257 -10.56 16.08 6.05
CA GLY A 257 -10.27 15.75 7.45
C GLY A 257 -8.92 15.05 7.62
N ILE A 258 -8.35 15.17 8.81
CA ILE A 258 -7.29 14.28 9.31
C ILE A 258 -7.83 13.62 10.56
N ASP A 259 -7.58 12.32 10.64
CA ASP A 259 -8.05 11.49 11.71
C ASP A 259 -6.93 10.62 12.27
N GLU A 260 -6.76 10.65 13.59
CA GLU A 260 -5.85 9.74 14.28
C GLU A 260 -6.39 8.32 14.21
N VAL A 261 -5.66 7.43 13.53
CA VAL A 261 -6.02 6.02 13.42
C VAL A 261 -5.55 5.27 14.65
N THR A 262 -4.24 5.32 14.94
CA THR A 262 -3.65 4.61 16.07
C THR A 262 -2.19 5.02 16.27
N ALA A 263 -1.69 4.95 17.50
CA ALA A 263 -0.27 5.12 17.79
C ALA A 263 0.53 3.89 17.34
N THR A 264 1.70 4.09 16.73
CA THR A 264 2.61 3.00 16.35
C THR A 264 3.98 3.24 16.92
N THR A 265 4.53 2.25 17.62
CA THR A 265 5.91 2.30 18.09
C THR A 265 6.50 0.90 18.06
N PRO A 266 7.61 0.69 17.31
CA PRO A 266 8.26 1.65 16.42
C PRO A 266 7.43 1.98 15.16
N LYS A 267 7.81 3.04 14.47
CA LYS A 267 7.32 3.35 13.11
C LYS A 267 7.66 2.19 12.17
N GLY A 268 6.70 1.75 11.36
CA GLY A 268 6.89 0.67 10.39
C GLY A 268 6.10 0.90 9.11
N ASN A 269 6.36 0.10 8.07
CA ASN A 269 5.64 0.22 6.79
C ASN A 269 4.12 0.05 6.96
N LEU A 270 3.35 0.59 6.00
CA LEU A 270 1.89 0.56 5.98
C LEU A 270 1.40 -0.11 4.70
N ALA A 271 0.25 -0.77 4.77
CA ALA A 271 -0.54 -1.13 3.60
C ALA A 271 -2.01 -0.77 3.84
N ALA A 272 -2.73 -0.34 2.81
CA ALA A 272 -4.13 0.03 2.92
C ALA A 272 -4.93 -0.52 1.73
N VAL A 273 -6.14 -0.99 1.99
CA VAL A 273 -7.05 -1.53 0.97
C VAL A 273 -8.50 -1.20 1.29
N VAL A 274 -9.36 -1.27 0.27
CA VAL A 274 -10.81 -1.24 0.41
C VAL A 274 -11.36 -2.63 0.11
N ALA A 275 -12.00 -3.25 1.11
CA ALA A 275 -12.65 -4.54 0.99
C ALA A 275 -14.17 -4.39 1.13
N LYS A 276 -14.92 -5.37 0.61
CA LYS A 276 -16.38 -5.45 0.80
C LYS A 276 -16.69 -6.13 2.12
N ARG A 277 -17.51 -5.48 2.94
CA ARG A 277 -18.07 -6.07 4.17
C ARG A 277 -19.57 -6.17 4.07
N ARG A 278 -20.13 -7.31 4.49
CA ARG A 278 -21.58 -7.49 4.58
C ARG A 278 -22.10 -6.89 5.88
N VAL A 279 -22.97 -5.89 5.79
CA VAL A 279 -23.68 -5.28 6.92
C VAL A 279 -25.17 -5.43 6.68
N GLY A 280 -25.80 -6.33 7.44
CA GLY A 280 -27.18 -6.75 7.19
C GLY A 280 -27.36 -7.35 5.78
N THR A 281 -28.16 -6.68 4.95
CA THR A 281 -28.44 -7.10 3.57
C THR A 281 -27.59 -6.39 2.51
N ARG A 282 -26.71 -5.46 2.91
CA ARG A 282 -25.91 -4.65 1.98
C ARG A 282 -24.43 -5.00 2.08
N ASN A 283 -23.72 -4.85 0.96
CA ASN A 283 -22.26 -4.82 0.94
C ASN A 283 -21.82 -3.37 0.98
N VAL A 284 -20.98 -3.02 1.95
CA VAL A 284 -20.40 -1.69 2.12
C VAL A 284 -18.89 -1.74 1.93
N ASP A 285 -18.30 -0.59 1.62
CA ASP A 285 -16.85 -0.45 1.57
C ASP A 285 -16.26 -0.29 2.97
N GLN A 286 -15.33 -1.18 3.30
CA GLN A 286 -14.53 -1.15 4.52
C GLN A 286 -13.10 -0.80 4.14
N VAL A 287 -12.59 0.29 4.72
CA VAL A 287 -11.18 0.65 4.65
C VAL A 287 -10.43 -0.16 5.68
N ILE A 288 -9.30 -0.77 5.29
CA ILE A 288 -8.46 -1.59 6.16
C ILE A 288 -7.02 -1.10 6.02
N VAL A 289 -6.40 -0.76 7.14
CA VAL A 289 -4.98 -0.39 7.25
C VAL A 289 -4.25 -1.48 8.02
N ILE A 290 -3.13 -1.93 7.48
CA ILE A 290 -2.28 -2.98 8.04
C ILE A 290 -0.92 -2.37 8.41
N TYR A 291 -0.43 -2.71 9.59
CA TYR A 291 0.82 -2.19 10.14
C TYR A 291 1.45 -3.18 11.13
N GLN A 292 2.72 -2.98 11.47
CA GLN A 292 3.40 -3.71 12.54
C GLN A 292 3.32 -2.96 13.87
N GLY A 293 3.21 -3.70 14.97
CA GLY A 293 3.12 -3.14 16.32
C GLY A 293 3.77 -4.03 17.39
N PRO A 294 3.76 -3.60 18.67
CA PRO A 294 4.58 -4.15 19.75
C PRO A 294 4.16 -5.54 20.26
N GLY A 295 3.15 -6.17 19.67
CA GLY A 295 2.72 -7.55 20.00
C GLY A 295 1.82 -7.68 21.24
N THR A 296 1.34 -6.57 21.80
CA THR A 296 0.28 -6.55 22.82
C THR A 296 -1.07 -6.24 22.18
N GLU A 297 -2.15 -6.91 22.59
CA GLU A 297 -3.49 -6.59 22.09
C GLU A 297 -3.84 -5.11 22.35
N PRO A 298 -4.55 -4.43 21.43
CA PRO A 298 -5.05 -3.08 21.66
C PRO A 298 -5.95 -3.09 22.91
N GLN A 299 -5.82 -2.09 23.79
CA GLN A 299 -6.47 -2.04 25.12
C GLN A 299 -8.02 -2.00 25.14
N SER A 300 -8.71 -2.23 24.01
CA SER A 300 -10.16 -2.11 23.90
C SER A 300 -10.95 -3.44 23.95
N GLN A 301 -10.32 -4.59 24.16
CA GLN A 301 -11.03 -5.86 24.35
C GLN A 301 -10.61 -6.56 25.65
N SER A 302 -11.52 -6.58 26.63
CA SER A 302 -11.43 -7.48 27.78
C SER A 302 -11.79 -8.90 27.34
N VAL A 303 -10.82 -9.82 27.31
CA VAL A 303 -11.06 -11.25 27.14
C VAL A 303 -10.68 -11.99 28.42
N PRO A 304 -11.52 -12.91 28.93
CA PRO A 304 -11.17 -13.79 30.05
C PRO A 304 -10.23 -14.93 29.61
N ASP A 305 -9.33 -15.28 30.51
CA ASP A 305 -8.42 -16.44 30.55
C ASP A 305 -7.16 -16.50 29.65
N GLY A 306 -6.02 -16.22 30.29
CA GLY A 306 -5.18 -17.31 30.80
C GLY A 306 -4.10 -17.93 29.90
N SER A 307 -3.96 -17.54 28.63
CA SER A 307 -2.87 -18.06 27.77
C SER A 307 -1.84 -17.00 27.37
N THR A 308 -0.87 -16.76 28.26
CA THR A 308 0.31 -15.92 27.99
C THR A 308 1.39 -16.67 27.20
N LYS A 309 1.09 -17.11 25.98
CA LYS A 309 2.18 -17.36 25.01
C LYS A 309 2.52 -16.05 24.32
N ARG A 310 3.42 -15.27 24.95
CA ARG A 310 4.09 -14.14 24.30
C ARG A 310 4.93 -14.68 23.12
N GLY A 311 4.38 -14.64 21.92
CA GLY A 311 5.17 -14.81 20.71
C GLY A 311 6.07 -13.59 20.54
N THR A 312 7.38 -13.77 20.62
CA THR A 312 8.40 -12.70 20.48
C THR A 312 8.63 -12.29 19.02
N GLY A 313 7.66 -12.49 18.13
CA GLY A 313 7.74 -12.16 16.71
C GLY A 313 7.03 -10.84 16.40
N ALA A 314 7.41 -10.17 15.31
CA ALA A 314 6.71 -8.98 14.86
C ALA A 314 5.25 -9.33 14.51
N CYS A 315 4.31 -8.63 15.14
CA CYS A 315 2.88 -8.84 14.96
C CYS A 315 2.31 -7.88 13.91
N LEU A 316 1.41 -8.38 13.06
CA LEU A 316 0.60 -7.52 12.21
C LEU A 316 -0.68 -7.14 12.94
N TYR A 317 -1.06 -5.88 12.80
CA TYR A 317 -2.32 -5.34 13.26
C TYR A 317 -3.11 -4.88 12.04
N GLN A 318 -4.43 -4.95 12.15
CA GLN A 318 -5.33 -4.25 11.25
C GLN A 318 -6.14 -3.24 12.02
N THR A 319 -6.42 -2.11 11.37
CA THR A 319 -7.44 -1.16 11.80
C THR A 319 -8.38 -0.91 10.65
N SER A 320 -9.68 -0.95 10.92
CA SER A 320 -10.70 -0.82 9.88
C SER A 320 -11.85 0.10 10.27
N TYR A 321 -12.49 0.68 9.26
CA TYR A 321 -13.67 1.52 9.44
C TYR A 321 -14.53 1.51 8.17
N ILE A 322 -15.81 1.86 8.32
CA ILE A 322 -16.76 2.03 7.22
C ILE A 322 -17.04 3.52 7.08
N VAL A 323 -16.93 4.06 5.88
CA VAL A 323 -17.36 5.43 5.60
C VAL A 323 -18.85 5.46 5.33
N THR A 324 -19.57 6.34 6.03
CA THR A 324 -21.04 6.36 6.04
C THR A 324 -21.64 7.57 5.33
N LYS A 325 -20.90 8.70 5.24
CA LYS A 325 -21.31 9.89 4.47
C LYS A 325 -20.18 10.90 4.30
N THR A 326 -20.20 11.67 3.22
CA THR A 326 -19.50 12.95 3.12
C THR A 326 -20.45 14.08 3.48
N ASP A 327 -20.13 14.83 4.55
CA ASP A 327 -20.84 16.08 4.79
C ASP A 327 -20.21 17.20 3.96
N LYS A 328 -21.07 18.05 3.37
CA LYS A 328 -20.67 19.25 2.61
C LYS A 328 -19.78 20.22 3.40
N GLY A 329 -19.60 19.99 4.71
CA GLY A 329 -18.73 20.73 5.62
C GLY A 329 -17.28 20.21 5.75
N GLY A 330 -16.86 19.22 4.94
CA GLY A 330 -15.45 18.83 4.87
C GLY A 330 -14.99 17.89 6.00
N LYS A 331 -15.90 17.14 6.63
CA LYS A 331 -15.58 15.99 7.48
C LYS A 331 -16.22 14.72 6.93
N LEU A 332 -15.42 13.65 6.91
CA LEU A 332 -15.90 12.29 6.67
C LEU A 332 -16.68 11.78 7.88
N ALA A 333 -17.93 11.40 7.67
CA ALA A 333 -18.65 10.58 8.63
C ALA A 333 -18.24 9.12 8.40
N ARG A 334 -17.86 8.45 9.49
CA ARG A 334 -17.43 7.04 9.48
C ARG A 334 -17.84 6.34 10.76
N SER A 335 -17.76 5.01 10.75
CA SER A 335 -17.84 4.20 11.96
C SER A 335 -16.66 4.47 12.89
N GLU A 336 -16.76 4.02 14.13
CA GLU A 336 -15.60 3.88 15.01
C GLU A 336 -14.56 2.94 14.38
N PHE A 337 -13.30 3.13 14.79
CA PHE A 337 -12.21 2.27 14.38
C PHE A 337 -12.30 0.92 15.08
N GLU A 338 -12.27 -0.14 14.30
CA GLU A 338 -12.12 -1.50 14.79
C GLU A 338 -10.66 -1.91 14.69
N HIS A 339 -10.00 -2.14 15.83
CA HIS A 339 -8.61 -2.59 15.90
C HIS A 339 -8.55 -4.10 16.16
N ALA A 340 -7.67 -4.81 15.45
CA ALA A 340 -7.46 -6.24 15.67
C ALA A 340 -5.99 -6.63 15.47
N LEU A 341 -5.50 -7.50 16.37
CA LEU A 341 -4.24 -8.21 16.19
C LEU A 341 -4.46 -9.39 15.23
N LEU A 342 -3.67 -9.49 14.17
CA LEU A 342 -3.73 -10.62 13.24
C LEU A 342 -3.03 -11.82 13.87
N ARG A 343 -3.79 -12.88 14.14
CA ARG A 343 -3.28 -14.14 14.70
C ARG A 343 -2.93 -15.10 13.58
N PHE A 344 -1.69 -15.57 13.56
CA PHE A 344 -1.18 -16.51 12.56
C PHE A 344 -1.11 -17.93 13.13
N GLU A 345 -1.58 -18.91 12.36
CA GLU A 345 -1.46 -20.35 12.66
C GLU A 345 -0.14 -20.96 12.17
#